data_AF-A0A0W8CXC6-F1
#
_entry.id   AF-A0A0W8CXC6-F1
#
_cell.length_a   1.000
_cell.length_b   1.000
_cell.length_c   1.000
_cell.angle_alpha   90.00
_cell.angle_beta   90.00
_cell.angle_gamma   90.00
#
_symmetry.space_group_name_H-M   'P 1'
#
loop_
_entity.id
_entity.type
_entity.pdbx_description
1 polymer ?
#
loop_
_entity_poly.entity_id
_entity_poly.type
_entity_poly.pdbx_seq_one_letter_code
_entity_poly.pdbx_strand_id
1 'polypeptide(L)'
;MSPRSVAVAGGETQEVEPPGKAVDRAVKDKKRTRDYDENRASSDDLTEGETPRCRKRSNSTCKARKPTYLVRKEEKDELTKQIDKLEAQLEYLKHTAAIRPECFERAVVRRTDHKYFEQEMHNHLLREAVRNQHFQLFSAQSALSELADQDIFPILTILFQYSIQQDQCPINTFIHLGCDIQQRRSVLESMKTQKLRDAKQLMDKRIQFLRDPAEQRRETAQFPTDSGSLCSVVFDVTPLDSGVEVKDIEHAYRAACAYSKRMGTMVPPYTGDDSGVVHSRLQVDTSPDLPTESNFVVFSELQVPNFGSQSEPSEERHSEPLGLLVIDSVDEDELHPFRPDEFLREDVNAVITISRGSRRNHSGTQGNDKRVPCLVMTRWVLLTLRPDQNGVASTNAMDFLLQTSINMGNDMLHAIQEAASSKCVNHKPWNITRCSEGSK
;
A
#
# COMPACT_ATOMS: atom_id res chain seq x y z
N MET A 1 -42.95 -4.11 -6.94
CA MET A 1 -42.14 -3.23 -7.81
C MET A 1 -40.88 -3.98 -8.19
N SER A 2 -40.50 -3.90 -9.47
CA SER A 2 -39.59 -4.82 -10.17
C SER A 2 -38.11 -4.69 -9.75
N PRO A 3 -37.36 -5.79 -9.53
CA PRO A 3 -35.91 -5.74 -9.39
C PRO A 3 -35.24 -5.98 -10.76
N ARG A 4 -34.33 -5.08 -11.17
CA ARG A 4 -33.46 -5.27 -12.33
C ARG A 4 -32.14 -5.89 -11.87
N SER A 5 -31.97 -7.15 -12.24
CA SER A 5 -30.75 -7.94 -12.16
C SER A 5 -29.64 -7.38 -13.07
N VAL A 6 -28.41 -7.33 -12.57
CA VAL A 6 -27.20 -7.30 -13.39
C VAL A 6 -26.44 -8.57 -13.09
N ALA A 7 -26.27 -9.38 -14.13
CA ALA A 7 -25.68 -10.70 -14.08
C ALA A 7 -24.15 -10.64 -13.91
N VAL A 8 -23.67 -11.47 -13.00
CA VAL A 8 -22.29 -11.91 -12.84
C VAL A 8 -22.00 -12.91 -13.96
N ALA A 9 -20.98 -12.65 -14.80
CA ALA A 9 -20.42 -13.65 -15.70
C ALA A 9 -19.18 -14.24 -15.02
N GLY A 10 -19.29 -15.52 -14.64
CA GLY A 10 -18.19 -16.33 -14.11
C GLY A 10 -17.16 -16.63 -15.19
N GLY A 11 -15.91 -16.67 -14.75
CA GLY A 11 -14.79 -17.12 -15.56
C GLY A 11 -14.80 -18.64 -15.71
N GLU A 12 -14.73 -19.10 -16.96
CA GLU A 12 -14.33 -20.45 -17.29
C GLU A 12 -12.97 -20.39 -17.99
N THR A 13 -12.05 -21.20 -17.47
CA THR A 13 -10.74 -21.54 -18.00
C THR A 13 -10.79 -21.96 -19.46
N GLN A 14 -9.97 -21.32 -20.31
CA GLN A 14 -9.76 -21.76 -21.69
C GLN A 14 -8.33 -22.28 -21.83
N GLU A 15 -8.20 -23.60 -21.88
CA GLU A 15 -7.01 -24.32 -22.31
C GLU A 15 -6.65 -23.97 -23.75
N VAL A 16 -5.36 -23.81 -24.00
CA VAL A 16 -4.76 -23.58 -25.32
C VAL A 16 -4.35 -24.94 -25.88
N GLU A 17 -5.03 -25.40 -26.94
CA GLU A 17 -4.55 -26.49 -27.81
C GLU A 17 -4.56 -26.05 -29.30
N PRO A 18 -3.66 -26.63 -30.13
CA PRO A 18 -3.24 -26.06 -31.41
C PRO A 18 -4.12 -26.54 -32.59
N PRO A 19 -4.18 -25.82 -33.72
CA PRO A 19 -4.94 -26.29 -34.87
C PRO A 19 -4.19 -27.40 -35.62
N GLY A 20 -4.77 -28.59 -35.58
CA GLY A 20 -4.39 -29.76 -36.36
C GLY A 20 -4.73 -29.65 -37.85
N LYS A 21 -3.69 -29.88 -38.66
CA LYS A 21 -3.60 -30.72 -39.87
C LYS A 21 -4.92 -31.12 -40.57
N ALA A 22 -5.12 -30.60 -41.78
CA ALA A 22 -6.05 -31.15 -42.76
C ALA A 22 -5.36 -32.20 -43.66
N VAL A 23 -5.78 -33.44 -43.46
CA VAL A 23 -5.99 -34.59 -44.35
C VAL A 23 -5.32 -34.60 -45.74
N ASP A 24 -4.47 -35.62 -45.92
CA ASP A 24 -3.80 -36.08 -47.12
C ASP A 24 -4.64 -37.06 -47.98
N ARG A 25 -4.18 -37.22 -49.25
CA ARG A 25 -4.39 -38.32 -50.24
C ARG A 25 -5.52 -38.11 -51.27
N ALA A 26 -5.30 -38.30 -52.58
CA ALA A 26 -4.15 -38.80 -53.35
C ALA A 26 -4.33 -38.48 -54.83
N VAL A 27 -3.24 -38.23 -55.57
CA VAL A 27 -3.10 -38.67 -56.98
C VAL A 27 -1.67 -39.15 -57.20
N LYS A 28 -1.57 -40.37 -57.72
CA LYS A 28 -0.34 -41.14 -57.96
C LYS A 28 0.51 -40.58 -59.10
N ASP A 29 1.80 -40.79 -58.90
CA ASP A 29 2.93 -40.70 -59.81
C ASP A 29 2.70 -41.12 -61.26
N LYS A 30 3.30 -40.35 -62.18
CA LYS A 30 4.09 -40.92 -63.28
C LYS A 30 5.28 -40.03 -63.63
N LYS A 31 6.40 -40.47 -63.07
CA LYS A 31 7.81 -40.18 -63.33
C LYS A 31 8.12 -39.99 -64.82
N ARG A 32 8.80 -38.89 -65.17
CA ARG A 32 9.64 -38.83 -66.38
C ARG A 32 10.91 -38.03 -66.06
N THR A 33 11.97 -38.78 -65.79
CA THR A 33 13.35 -38.32 -65.65
C THR A 33 13.83 -37.71 -66.97
N ARG A 34 14.52 -36.56 -66.86
CA ARG A 34 15.30 -35.93 -67.92
C ARG A 34 16.76 -36.18 -67.59
N ASP A 35 17.39 -37.08 -68.33
CA ASP A 35 18.85 -37.17 -68.38
C ASP A 35 19.28 -36.49 -69.69
N TYR A 36 20.13 -35.47 -69.55
CA TYR A 36 20.90 -34.89 -70.64
C TYR A 36 22.19 -35.71 -70.75
N ASP A 37 22.49 -36.23 -71.94
CA ASP A 37 23.84 -36.65 -72.28
C ASP A 37 24.16 -36.23 -73.71
N GLU A 38 25.40 -35.80 -73.91
CA GLU A 38 25.91 -35.15 -75.11
C GLU A 38 26.31 -36.15 -76.21
N ASN A 39 26.47 -35.61 -77.42
CA ASN A 39 27.40 -36.01 -78.48
C ASN A 39 26.98 -37.01 -79.59
N ARG A 40 26.80 -36.41 -80.79
CA ARG A 40 27.68 -36.53 -81.99
C ARG A 40 27.26 -37.48 -83.13
N ALA A 41 27.31 -36.91 -84.35
CA ALA A 41 27.37 -37.51 -85.71
C ALA A 41 26.08 -38.21 -86.21
N SER A 42 25.68 -38.23 -87.49
CA SER A 42 26.12 -37.68 -88.79
C SER A 42 25.03 -38.06 -89.83
N SER A 43 24.97 -37.32 -90.94
CA SER A 43 24.41 -37.66 -92.26
C SER A 43 22.90 -37.80 -92.47
N ASP A 44 22.42 -37.00 -93.43
CA ASP A 44 21.70 -37.34 -94.68
C ASP A 44 20.41 -38.20 -94.55
N ASP A 45 19.31 -37.97 -95.26
CA ASP A 45 19.13 -37.42 -96.60
C ASP A 45 17.64 -37.02 -96.78
N LEU A 46 17.44 -36.19 -97.78
CA LEU A 46 16.27 -35.59 -98.40
C LEU A 46 14.97 -36.44 -98.41
N THR A 47 13.80 -35.80 -98.25
CA THR A 47 12.93 -35.51 -99.42
C THR A 47 11.69 -34.69 -99.07
N GLU A 48 11.49 -33.72 -99.95
CA GLU A 48 10.43 -32.72 -100.00
C GLU A 48 9.08 -33.33 -100.42
N GLY A 49 8.00 -32.65 -100.09
CA GLY A 49 6.66 -33.00 -100.53
C GLY A 49 5.67 -31.87 -100.24
N GLU A 50 5.71 -30.86 -101.10
CA GLU A 50 4.83 -29.70 -101.11
C GLU A 50 3.33 -30.06 -101.25
N THR A 51 2.52 -29.17 -100.67
CA THR A 51 1.07 -28.88 -100.77
C THR A 51 0.49 -28.89 -102.21
N PRO A 52 -0.82 -28.62 -102.58
CA PRO A 52 -1.91 -27.90 -101.87
C PRO A 52 -3.35 -28.43 -102.21
N ARG A 53 -4.50 -27.94 -101.72
CA ARG A 53 -5.28 -26.74 -102.12
C ARG A 53 -6.64 -26.81 -101.38
N CYS A 54 -6.96 -25.83 -100.56
CA CYS A 54 -7.88 -24.71 -100.86
C CYS A 54 -9.38 -25.03 -100.79
N ARG A 55 -10.11 -24.36 -99.86
CA ARG A 55 -11.22 -23.46 -100.22
C ARG A 55 -11.63 -22.53 -99.07
N LYS A 56 -11.41 -21.24 -99.39
CA LYS A 56 -11.90 -19.94 -98.89
C LYS A 56 -13.18 -19.92 -98.04
N ARG A 57 -13.20 -19.00 -97.06
CA ARG A 57 -14.22 -17.93 -96.83
C ARG A 57 -13.75 -17.08 -95.62
N SER A 58 -13.26 -15.86 -95.83
CA SER A 58 -13.95 -14.57 -96.05
C SER A 58 -13.99 -13.73 -94.76
N ASN A 59 -13.46 -12.51 -94.89
CA ASN A 59 -13.16 -11.50 -93.88
C ASN A 59 -14.28 -11.16 -92.88
N SER A 60 -13.86 -10.89 -91.62
CA SER A 60 -14.50 -9.92 -90.75
C SER A 60 -13.41 -9.16 -89.97
N THR A 61 -13.43 -7.84 -90.04
CA THR A 61 -12.57 -6.90 -89.34
C THR A 61 -12.73 -7.05 -87.82
N CYS A 62 -11.89 -7.88 -87.20
CA CYS A 62 -11.82 -8.01 -85.76
C CYS A 62 -10.65 -7.15 -85.26
N LYS A 63 -10.88 -6.22 -84.33
CA LYS A 63 -9.81 -5.57 -83.56
C LYS A 63 -8.92 -6.69 -83.04
N ALA A 64 -7.67 -6.76 -83.50
CA ALA A 64 -6.79 -7.86 -83.14
C ALA A 64 -6.69 -7.92 -81.61
N ARG A 65 -7.33 -8.91 -80.99
CA ARG A 65 -7.18 -9.18 -79.56
C ARG A 65 -5.71 -9.48 -79.36
N LYS A 66 -5.04 -8.77 -78.45
CA LYS A 66 -3.64 -9.06 -78.11
C LYS A 66 -3.54 -10.57 -77.84
N PRO A 67 -2.66 -11.30 -78.54
CA PRO A 67 -2.46 -12.72 -78.30
C PRO A 67 -2.23 -12.98 -76.81
N THR A 68 -2.87 -14.01 -76.26
CA THR A 68 -2.91 -14.26 -74.82
C THR A 68 -1.52 -14.42 -74.20
N TYR A 69 -0.52 -14.83 -74.99
CA TYR A 69 0.87 -14.90 -74.56
C TYR A 69 1.47 -13.51 -74.25
N LEU A 70 1.14 -12.48 -75.04
CA LEU A 70 1.67 -11.13 -74.82
C LEU A 70 1.05 -10.48 -73.58
N VAL A 71 -0.25 -10.68 -73.36
CA VAL A 71 -0.93 -10.19 -72.14
C VAL A 71 -0.33 -10.83 -70.89
N ARG A 72 -0.13 -12.16 -70.90
CA ARG A 72 0.50 -12.87 -69.77
C ARG A 72 1.95 -12.46 -69.55
N LYS A 73 2.67 -12.10 -70.60
CA LYS A 73 4.04 -11.59 -70.50
C LYS A 73 4.05 -10.19 -69.86
N GLU A 74 3.18 -9.29 -70.31
CA GLU A 74 3.00 -7.96 -69.72
C GLU A 74 2.61 -8.04 -68.22
N GLU A 75 1.65 -8.91 -67.87
CA GLU A 75 1.24 -9.15 -66.47
C GLU A 75 2.39 -9.72 -65.62
N LYS A 76 3.16 -10.68 -66.17
CA LYS A 76 4.33 -11.22 -65.49
C LYS A 76 5.36 -10.14 -65.25
N ASP A 77 5.67 -9.33 -66.27
CA ASP A 77 6.67 -8.25 -66.16
C ASP A 77 6.24 -7.19 -65.12
N GLU A 78 4.94 -6.89 -65.02
CA GLU A 78 4.40 -5.97 -64.01
C GLU A 78 4.49 -6.54 -62.59
N LEU A 79 4.12 -7.81 -62.42
CA LEU A 79 4.26 -8.49 -61.12
C LEU A 79 5.72 -8.60 -60.69
N THR A 80 6.63 -8.81 -61.64
CA THR A 80 8.08 -8.88 -61.34
C THR A 80 8.58 -7.54 -60.82
N LYS A 81 8.16 -6.42 -61.41
CA LYS A 81 8.48 -5.07 -60.90
C LYS A 81 7.90 -4.80 -59.51
N GLN A 82 6.71 -5.30 -59.22
CA GLN A 82 6.11 -5.16 -57.89
C GLN A 82 6.88 -5.97 -56.84
N ILE A 83 7.33 -7.17 -57.20
CA ILE A 83 8.21 -7.99 -56.35
C ILE A 83 9.51 -7.23 -56.08
N ASP A 84 10.18 -6.72 -57.12
CA ASP A 84 11.44 -5.97 -56.96
C ASP A 84 11.26 -4.74 -56.04
N LYS A 85 10.14 -4.02 -56.20
CA LYS A 85 9.79 -2.88 -55.35
C LYS A 85 9.55 -3.27 -53.89
N LEU A 86 8.82 -4.37 -53.67
CA LEU A 86 8.51 -4.87 -52.33
C LEU A 86 9.76 -5.44 -51.65
N GLU A 87 10.64 -6.09 -52.41
CA GLU A 87 11.94 -6.56 -51.93
C GLU A 87 12.83 -5.38 -51.51
N ALA A 88 12.91 -4.32 -52.32
CA ALA A 88 13.64 -3.11 -51.95
C ALA A 88 13.04 -2.41 -50.71
N GLN A 89 11.71 -2.39 -50.57
CA GLN A 89 11.05 -1.86 -49.37
C GLN A 89 11.33 -2.71 -48.12
N LEU A 90 11.32 -4.04 -48.26
CA LEU A 90 11.69 -4.95 -47.18
C LEU A 90 13.15 -4.79 -46.78
N GLU A 91 14.05 -4.64 -47.75
CA GLU A 91 15.48 -4.47 -47.49
C GLU A 91 15.76 -3.13 -46.81
N TYR A 92 15.09 -2.05 -47.24
CA TYR A 92 15.12 -0.75 -46.56
C TYR A 92 14.63 -0.84 -45.11
N LEU A 93 13.51 -1.53 -44.86
CA LEU A 93 12.96 -1.71 -43.53
C LEU A 93 13.86 -2.58 -42.64
N LYS A 94 14.42 -3.67 -43.18
CA LYS A 94 15.39 -4.54 -42.48
C LYS A 94 16.65 -3.77 -42.13
N HIS A 95 17.18 -2.98 -43.06
CA HIS A 95 18.37 -2.15 -42.84
C HIS A 95 18.10 -1.04 -41.82
N THR A 96 16.93 -0.40 -41.88
CA THR A 96 16.53 0.64 -40.90
C THR A 96 16.32 0.05 -39.50
N ALA A 97 15.77 -1.16 -39.40
CA ALA A 97 15.64 -1.89 -38.14
C ALA A 97 17.00 -2.34 -37.59
N ALA A 98 17.95 -2.71 -38.46
CA ALA A 98 19.31 -3.10 -38.07
C ALA A 98 20.18 -1.91 -37.64
N ILE A 99 19.96 -0.70 -38.17
CA ILE A 99 20.75 0.50 -37.84
C ILE A 99 20.28 1.16 -36.53
N ARG A 100 19.02 1.00 -36.13
CA ARG A 100 18.48 1.62 -34.89
C ARG A 100 17.73 0.65 -33.96
N PRO A 101 18.36 -0.45 -33.51
CA PRO A 101 17.83 -1.24 -32.39
C PRO A 101 17.66 -0.36 -31.14
N GLU A 102 18.59 0.59 -30.92
CA GLU A 102 18.54 1.53 -29.80
C GLU A 102 17.31 2.46 -29.81
N CYS A 103 16.78 2.87 -30.96
CA CYS A 103 15.58 3.72 -30.98
C CYS A 103 14.31 2.94 -30.69
N PHE A 104 14.24 1.66 -31.09
CA PHE A 104 13.10 0.82 -30.79
C PHE A 104 13.12 0.39 -29.32
N GLU A 105 14.25 -0.10 -28.81
CA GLU A 105 14.43 -0.41 -27.38
C GLU A 105 14.20 0.82 -26.50
N ARG A 106 14.78 1.98 -26.84
CA ARG A 106 14.55 3.22 -26.08
C ARG A 106 13.12 3.71 -26.16
N ALA A 107 12.38 3.45 -27.24
CA ALA A 107 10.96 3.80 -27.34
C ALA A 107 10.06 2.82 -26.56
N VAL A 108 10.40 1.54 -26.52
CA VAL A 108 9.71 0.52 -25.71
C VAL A 108 9.96 0.76 -24.23
N VAL A 109 11.23 0.93 -23.82
CA VAL A 109 11.64 1.26 -22.44
C VAL A 109 10.97 2.56 -22.00
N ARG A 110 11.00 3.64 -22.80
CA ARG A 110 10.30 4.89 -22.46
C ARG A 110 8.77 4.72 -22.35
N ARG A 111 8.15 3.85 -23.14
CA ARG A 111 6.71 3.58 -23.04
C ARG A 111 6.36 2.74 -21.81
N THR A 112 7.19 1.76 -21.46
CA THR A 112 7.02 0.96 -20.24
C THR A 112 7.27 1.82 -19.01
N ASP A 113 8.32 2.65 -19.03
CA ASP A 113 8.64 3.60 -17.96
C ASP A 113 7.53 4.66 -17.82
N HIS A 114 7.00 5.17 -18.93
CA HIS A 114 5.90 6.13 -18.89
C HIS A 114 4.60 5.52 -18.35
N LYS A 115 4.22 4.31 -18.79
CA LYS A 115 3.05 3.62 -18.24
C LYS A 115 3.23 3.27 -16.76
N TYR A 116 4.41 2.80 -16.38
CA TYR A 116 4.75 2.51 -14.99
C TYR A 116 4.67 3.78 -14.14
N PHE A 117 5.26 4.88 -14.62
CA PHE A 117 5.20 6.18 -13.97
C PHE A 117 3.76 6.71 -13.87
N GLU A 118 2.96 6.62 -14.94
CA GLU A 118 1.55 7.01 -14.92
C GLU A 118 0.75 6.19 -13.92
N GLN A 119 0.99 4.87 -13.86
CA GLN A 119 0.35 3.97 -12.91
C GLN A 119 0.78 4.28 -11.47
N GLU A 120 2.07 4.52 -11.23
CA GLU A 120 2.60 4.88 -9.92
C GLU A 120 2.05 6.23 -9.45
N MET A 121 2.01 7.22 -10.34
CA MET A 121 1.39 8.52 -10.09
C MET A 121 -0.10 8.39 -9.81
N HIS A 122 -0.83 7.57 -10.58
CA HIS A 122 -2.25 7.32 -10.34
C HIS A 122 -2.49 6.65 -8.99
N ASN A 123 -1.72 5.61 -8.67
CA ASN A 123 -1.76 4.96 -7.36
C ASN A 123 -1.42 5.92 -6.23
N HIS A 124 -0.43 6.79 -6.44
CA HIS A 124 -0.07 7.82 -5.47
C HIS A 124 -1.23 8.79 -5.22
N LEU A 125 -1.84 9.31 -6.28
CA LEU A 125 -3.01 10.20 -6.19
C LEU A 125 -4.20 9.53 -5.51
N LEU A 126 -4.47 8.25 -5.81
CA LEU A 126 -5.52 7.48 -5.14
C LEU A 126 -5.22 7.34 -3.65
N ARG A 127 -4.00 6.95 -3.29
CA ARG A 127 -3.57 6.83 -1.88
C ARG A 127 -3.67 8.16 -1.16
N GLU A 128 -3.30 9.27 -1.80
CA GLU A 128 -3.42 10.60 -1.23
C GLU A 128 -4.88 11.03 -1.05
N ALA A 129 -5.74 10.78 -2.02
CA ALA A 129 -7.17 11.07 -1.93
C ALA A 129 -7.85 10.30 -0.80
N VAL A 130 -7.56 9.00 -0.70
CA VAL A 130 -8.01 8.12 0.40
C VAL A 130 -7.52 8.66 1.74
N ARG A 131 -6.22 8.97 1.86
CA ARG A 131 -5.65 9.56 3.09
C ARG A 131 -6.33 10.87 3.48
N ASN A 132 -6.61 11.75 2.53
CA ASN A 132 -7.32 13.01 2.77
C ASN A 132 -8.75 12.78 3.29
N GLN A 133 -9.47 11.79 2.76
CA GLN A 133 -10.79 11.42 3.27
C GLN A 133 -10.71 10.97 4.75
N HIS A 134 -9.68 10.19 5.10
CA HIS A 134 -9.50 9.73 6.48
C HIS A 134 -9.32 10.91 7.44
N PHE A 135 -8.49 11.89 7.07
CA PHE A 135 -8.27 13.08 7.91
C PHE A 135 -9.55 13.91 8.11
N GLN A 136 -10.45 13.95 7.13
CA GLN A 136 -11.75 14.60 7.30
C GLN A 136 -12.65 13.84 8.28
N LEU A 137 -12.53 12.52 8.35
CA LEU A 137 -13.25 11.70 9.32
C LEU A 137 -12.73 11.95 10.74
N PHE A 138 -11.41 11.99 10.97
CA PHE A 138 -10.85 12.37 12.28
C PHE A 138 -11.24 13.79 12.70
N SER A 139 -11.31 14.70 11.73
CA SER A 139 -11.80 16.05 11.94
C SER A 139 -13.25 16.06 12.43
N ALA A 140 -14.12 15.29 11.79
CA ALA A 140 -15.52 15.14 12.19
C ALA A 140 -15.66 14.47 13.56
N GLN A 141 -14.87 13.42 13.84
CA GLN A 141 -14.83 12.76 15.16
C GLN A 141 -14.41 13.73 16.27
N SER A 142 -13.41 14.60 16.02
CA SER A 142 -13.00 15.63 16.96
C SER A 142 -14.13 16.61 17.26
N ALA A 143 -14.85 17.07 16.23
CA ALA A 143 -15.98 17.99 16.38
C ALA A 143 -17.12 17.36 17.19
N LEU A 144 -17.45 16.10 16.92
CA LEU A 144 -18.51 15.38 17.62
C LEU A 144 -18.14 15.02 19.06
N SER A 145 -16.86 14.73 19.32
CA SER A 145 -16.35 14.49 20.68
C SER A 145 -16.52 15.69 21.60
N GLU A 146 -16.24 16.91 21.11
CA GLU A 146 -16.47 18.15 21.88
C GLU A 146 -17.97 18.41 22.12
N LEU A 147 -18.84 17.91 21.24
CA LEU A 147 -20.30 18.01 21.38
C LEU A 147 -20.90 16.88 22.23
N ALA A 148 -20.10 15.90 22.65
CA ALA A 148 -20.58 14.69 23.31
C ALA A 148 -21.04 14.96 24.75
N ASP A 149 -22.28 15.42 24.89
CA ASP A 149 -23.15 14.99 25.98
C ASP A 149 -23.58 13.51 25.74
N GLN A 150 -24.12 12.83 26.77
CA GLN A 150 -24.33 11.36 26.81
C GLN A 150 -25.06 10.72 25.61
N ASP A 151 -25.73 11.50 24.75
CA ASP A 151 -26.57 11.03 23.65
C ASP A 151 -25.83 10.85 22.29
N ILE A 152 -24.56 11.27 22.13
CA ILE A 152 -23.83 11.22 20.84
C ILE A 152 -22.88 10.01 20.69
N PHE A 153 -22.66 9.25 21.78
CA PHE A 153 -21.84 8.04 21.78
C PHE A 153 -22.10 7.06 20.61
N PRO A 154 -23.36 6.75 20.20
CA PRO A 154 -23.59 5.85 19.07
C PRO A 154 -23.11 6.40 17.72
N ILE A 155 -23.13 7.72 17.51
CA ILE A 155 -22.66 8.33 16.24
C ILE A 155 -21.14 8.21 16.13
N LEU A 156 -20.43 8.40 17.25
CA LEU A 156 -18.99 8.25 17.30
C LEU A 156 -18.57 6.81 16.96
N THR A 157 -19.28 5.81 17.50
CA THR A 157 -19.08 4.39 17.16
C THR A 157 -19.34 4.10 15.69
N ILE A 158 -20.39 4.67 15.08
CA ILE A 158 -20.67 4.50 13.64
C ILE A 158 -19.55 5.09 12.79
N LEU A 159 -19.00 6.26 13.15
CA LEU A 159 -17.89 6.85 12.41
C LEU A 159 -16.60 6.03 12.54
N PHE A 160 -16.32 5.50 13.73
CA PHE A 160 -15.20 4.57 13.91
C PHE A 160 -15.37 3.30 13.07
N GLN A 161 -16.55 2.68 13.14
CA GLN A 161 -16.90 1.50 12.35
C GLN A 161 -16.70 1.76 10.86
N TYR A 162 -17.25 2.87 10.34
CA TYR A 162 -17.18 3.22 8.92
C TYR A 162 -15.73 3.46 8.46
N SER A 163 -14.94 4.17 9.27
CA SER A 163 -13.52 4.38 8.99
C SER A 163 -12.75 3.05 8.96
N ILE A 164 -12.97 2.17 9.94
CA ILE A 164 -12.15 0.95 10.01
C ILE A 164 -12.63 -0.13 9.02
N GLN A 165 -13.94 -0.20 8.70
CA GLN A 165 -14.47 -1.13 7.70
C GLN A 165 -13.90 -0.90 6.30
N GLN A 166 -13.59 0.35 5.95
CA GLN A 166 -13.02 0.67 4.63
C GLN A 166 -11.48 0.60 4.62
N ASP A 167 -10.86 0.03 5.66
CA ASP A 167 -9.41 -0.01 5.86
C ASP A 167 -8.78 1.40 5.95
N GLN A 168 -9.57 2.36 6.44
CA GLN A 168 -9.30 3.80 6.33
C GLN A 168 -8.55 4.39 7.52
N CYS A 169 -7.50 3.73 7.98
CA CYS A 169 -6.60 4.32 8.97
C CYS A 169 -5.42 5.04 8.25
N PRO A 170 -5.19 6.35 8.47
CA PRO A 170 -4.11 7.10 7.82
C PRO A 170 -2.73 6.55 8.09
N ILE A 171 -2.54 5.89 9.23
CA ILE A 171 -1.26 5.28 9.61
C ILE A 171 -1.16 3.82 9.19
N ASN A 172 -2.24 3.18 8.76
CA ASN A 172 -2.18 1.81 8.24
C ASN A 172 -1.53 1.84 6.86
N THR A 173 -0.51 1.02 6.65
CA THR A 173 0.11 0.82 5.33
C THR A 173 0.52 -0.63 5.26
N PHE A 174 0.29 -1.26 4.12
CA PHE A 174 0.70 -2.63 3.93
C PHE A 174 2.22 -2.79 4.09
N ILE A 175 2.66 -3.55 5.10
CA ILE A 175 4.08 -3.82 5.37
C ILE A 175 4.39 -5.28 5.05
N HIS A 176 5.19 -5.48 4.01
CA HIS A 176 5.78 -6.77 3.65
C HIS A 176 7.28 -6.78 3.94
N LEU A 177 7.75 -7.75 4.73
CA LEU A 177 9.14 -7.93 5.10
C LEU A 177 9.68 -9.26 4.58
N GLY A 178 10.65 -9.21 3.66
CA GLY A 178 11.30 -10.40 3.11
C GLY A 178 12.30 -11.05 4.06
N CYS A 179 13.06 -12.06 3.60
CA CYS A 179 14.08 -12.72 4.42
C CYS A 179 15.36 -11.90 4.66
N ASP A 180 15.71 -10.96 3.77
CA ASP A 180 16.98 -10.21 3.86
C ASP A 180 16.94 -9.10 4.91
N ILE A 181 17.84 -9.18 5.88
CA ILE A 181 17.91 -8.27 7.04
C ILE A 181 18.15 -6.81 6.63
N GLN A 182 19.05 -6.55 5.68
CA GLN A 182 19.38 -5.16 5.29
C GLN A 182 18.24 -4.54 4.49
N GLN A 183 17.62 -5.31 3.60
CA GLN A 183 16.44 -4.90 2.84
C GLN A 183 15.28 -4.59 3.78
N ARG A 184 15.00 -5.44 4.77
CA ARG A 184 13.96 -5.19 5.78
C ARG A 184 14.20 -3.87 6.51
N ARG A 185 15.44 -3.65 6.99
CA ARG A 185 15.82 -2.39 7.64
C ARG A 185 15.60 -1.19 6.73
N SER A 186 16.06 -1.27 5.49
CA SER A 186 15.91 -0.19 4.51
C SER A 186 14.43 0.12 4.23
N VAL A 187 13.58 -0.90 4.12
CA VAL A 187 12.13 -0.72 3.91
C VAL A 187 11.53 0.03 5.09
N LEU A 188 11.77 -0.42 6.32
CA LEU A 188 11.22 0.22 7.52
C LEU A 188 11.74 1.65 7.70
N GLU A 189 13.05 1.87 7.56
CA GLU A 189 13.63 3.22 7.68
C GLU A 189 13.08 4.19 6.60
N SER A 190 12.84 3.70 5.38
CA SER A 190 12.27 4.53 4.30
C SER A 190 10.84 5.00 4.58
N MET A 191 10.08 4.26 5.39
CA MET A 191 8.70 4.58 5.74
C MET A 191 8.59 5.59 6.88
N LYS A 192 9.63 5.71 7.73
CA LYS A 192 9.62 6.49 8.98
C LYS A 192 9.07 7.91 8.79
N THR A 193 9.64 8.68 7.88
CA THR A 193 9.26 10.09 7.68
C THR A 193 7.80 10.23 7.28
N GLN A 194 7.29 9.34 6.43
CA GLN A 194 5.89 9.38 6.02
C GLN A 194 4.96 9.02 7.19
N LYS A 195 5.27 7.94 7.92
CA LYS A 195 4.50 7.50 9.09
C LYS A 195 4.38 8.58 10.16
N LEU A 196 5.49 9.25 10.49
CA LEU A 196 5.49 10.32 11.49
C LEU A 196 4.68 11.54 11.03
N ARG A 197 4.75 11.91 9.74
CA ARG A 197 3.93 13.01 9.20
C ARG A 197 2.44 12.69 9.24
N ASP A 198 2.04 11.51 8.80
CA ASP A 198 0.64 11.09 8.78
C ASP A 198 0.07 10.96 10.19
N ALA A 199 0.87 10.43 11.13
CA ALA A 199 0.50 10.33 12.54
C ALA A 199 0.31 11.69 13.20
N LYS A 200 1.21 12.65 12.94
CA LYS A 200 1.07 14.03 13.43
C LYS A 200 -0.22 14.66 12.90
N GLN A 201 -0.49 14.52 11.61
CA GLN A 201 -1.73 15.04 11.00
C GLN A 201 -2.98 14.38 11.60
N LEU A 202 -2.96 13.06 11.85
CA LEU A 202 -4.05 12.35 12.51
C LEU A 202 -4.33 12.97 13.88
N MET A 203 -3.29 13.14 14.70
CA MET A 203 -3.42 13.69 16.05
C MET A 203 -3.88 15.15 16.00
N ASP A 204 -3.30 15.98 15.14
CA ASP A 204 -3.71 17.37 14.94
C ASP A 204 -5.20 17.46 14.60
N LYS A 205 -5.69 16.63 13.68
CA LYS A 205 -7.11 16.55 13.33
C LYS A 205 -7.98 16.05 14.48
N ARG A 206 -7.48 15.08 15.25
CA ARG A 206 -8.23 14.51 16.37
C ARG A 206 -8.37 15.47 17.54
N ILE A 207 -7.40 16.36 17.73
CA ILE A 207 -7.39 17.31 18.85
C ILE A 207 -7.86 18.73 18.48
N GLN A 208 -8.06 19.05 17.19
CA GLN A 208 -8.28 20.43 16.74
C GLN A 208 -9.50 21.15 17.35
N PHE A 209 -10.55 20.41 17.74
CA PHE A 209 -11.78 20.98 18.30
C PHE A 209 -11.88 20.85 19.82
N LEU A 210 -10.85 20.32 20.48
CA LEU A 210 -10.87 20.17 21.93
C LEU A 210 -10.77 21.53 22.60
N ARG A 211 -11.76 21.89 23.41
CA ARG A 211 -11.76 23.17 24.13
C ARG A 211 -10.63 23.26 25.14
N ASP A 212 -10.27 22.16 25.80
CA ASP A 212 -9.14 22.09 26.71
C ASP A 212 -8.20 20.92 26.35
N PRO A 213 -7.07 21.18 25.67
CA PRO A 213 -6.15 20.13 25.21
C PRO A 213 -5.47 19.32 26.33
N ALA A 214 -5.50 19.81 27.57
CA ALA A 214 -4.90 19.13 28.73
C ALA A 214 -5.96 18.54 29.68
N GLU A 215 -7.24 18.60 29.32
CA GLU A 215 -8.32 17.97 30.09
C GLU A 215 -8.29 16.45 29.91
N GLN A 216 -8.37 15.74 31.02
CA GLN A 216 -8.36 14.28 31.00
C GLN A 216 -9.63 13.77 30.32
N ARG A 217 -9.45 12.93 29.31
CA ARG A 217 -10.55 12.33 28.54
C ARG A 217 -10.18 10.98 28.00
N ARG A 218 -11.17 10.11 27.89
CA ARG A 218 -11.08 8.82 27.22
C ARG A 218 -12.34 8.56 26.43
N GLU A 219 -12.16 8.16 25.18
CA GLU A 219 -13.19 7.74 24.25
C GLU A 219 -12.86 6.31 23.80
N THR A 220 -13.83 5.41 23.89
CA THR A 220 -13.66 4.01 23.51
C THR A 220 -14.75 3.62 22.53
N ALA A 221 -14.40 2.78 21.55
CA ALA A 221 -15.35 2.19 20.63
C ALA A 221 -14.94 0.75 20.33
N GLN A 222 -15.94 -0.10 20.17
CA GLN A 222 -15.77 -1.53 19.98
C GLN A 222 -16.77 -1.97 18.94
N PHE A 223 -16.31 -2.68 17.91
CA PHE A 223 -17.18 -3.12 16.85
C PHE A 223 -16.60 -4.28 16.03
N PRO A 224 -17.44 -5.21 15.53
CA PRO A 224 -17.02 -6.19 14.54
C PRO A 224 -16.89 -5.54 13.16
N THR A 225 -16.13 -6.16 12.27
CA THR A 225 -16.06 -5.78 10.86
C THR A 225 -16.77 -6.83 9.99
N ASP A 226 -17.08 -6.46 8.75
CA ASP A 226 -17.70 -7.37 7.78
C ASP A 226 -16.80 -8.58 7.46
N SER A 227 -15.48 -8.44 7.69
CA SER A 227 -14.49 -9.50 7.56
C SER A 227 -14.52 -10.53 8.71
N GLY A 228 -15.30 -10.28 9.77
CA GLY A 228 -15.30 -11.08 11.00
C GLY A 228 -14.21 -10.68 12.00
N SER A 229 -13.35 -9.70 11.67
CA SER A 229 -12.38 -9.15 12.61
C SER A 229 -13.07 -8.33 13.70
N LEU A 230 -12.53 -8.37 14.91
CA LEU A 230 -13.00 -7.60 16.05
C LEU A 230 -12.08 -6.40 16.29
N CYS A 231 -12.65 -5.21 16.43
CA CYS A 231 -11.88 -3.98 16.59
C CYS A 231 -12.19 -3.29 17.92
N SER A 232 -11.14 -2.78 18.57
CA SER A 232 -11.23 -1.88 19.73
C SER A 232 -10.42 -0.62 19.45
N VAL A 233 -11.06 0.53 19.58
CA VAL A 233 -10.43 1.85 19.42
C VAL A 233 -10.45 2.57 20.75
N VAL A 234 -9.30 3.09 21.15
CA VAL A 234 -9.16 3.98 22.31
C VAL A 234 -8.50 5.26 21.88
N PHE A 235 -9.14 6.38 22.17
CA PHE A 235 -8.53 7.69 22.13
C PHE A 235 -8.53 8.28 23.54
N ASP A 236 -7.38 8.68 24.06
CA ASP A 236 -7.32 9.34 25.36
C ASP A 236 -6.32 10.50 25.40
N VAL A 237 -6.65 11.47 26.25
CA VAL A 237 -5.84 12.63 26.60
C VAL A 237 -5.60 12.51 28.09
N THR A 238 -4.34 12.37 28.49
CA THR A 238 -3.96 12.23 29.91
C THR A 238 -2.95 13.30 30.27
N PRO A 239 -3.31 14.30 31.10
CA PRO A 239 -2.33 15.18 31.71
C PRO A 239 -1.49 14.39 32.74
N LEU A 240 -0.18 14.62 32.75
CA LEU A 240 0.74 14.04 33.72
C LEU A 240 0.98 15.03 34.87
N ASP A 241 0.82 14.58 36.12
CA ASP A 241 0.72 15.45 37.30
C ASP A 241 2.03 15.76 38.05
N SER A 242 2.16 17.06 38.38
CA SER A 242 3.04 17.75 39.34
C SER A 242 4.57 17.80 39.11
N GLY A 243 5.09 19.03 38.98
CA GLY A 243 6.53 19.34 38.99
C GLY A 243 7.24 19.26 37.64
N VAL A 244 6.51 18.95 36.58
CA VAL A 244 7.07 18.58 35.28
C VAL A 244 7.26 19.82 34.39
N GLU A 245 8.51 20.16 34.08
CA GLU A 245 8.87 21.22 33.14
C GLU A 245 8.78 20.72 31.69
N VAL A 246 8.75 21.65 30.73
CA VAL A 246 8.81 21.33 29.28
C VAL A 246 10.02 20.46 28.92
N LYS A 247 11.12 20.61 29.67
CA LYS A 247 12.36 19.83 29.53
C LYS A 247 12.17 18.35 29.85
N ASP A 248 11.06 17.98 30.47
CA ASP A 248 10.74 16.59 30.79
C ASP A 248 10.04 15.86 29.64
N ILE A 249 9.66 16.55 28.55
CA ILE A 249 9.12 15.91 27.33
C ILE A 249 10.11 14.87 26.81
N GLU A 250 11.40 15.20 26.76
CA GLU A 250 12.44 14.26 26.32
C GLU A 250 12.53 13.01 27.22
N HIS A 251 12.38 13.20 28.53
CA HIS A 251 12.41 12.09 29.49
C HIS A 251 11.19 11.19 29.37
N ALA A 252 10.00 11.79 29.31
CA ALA A 252 8.75 11.07 29.10
C ALA A 252 8.76 10.33 27.76
N TYR A 253 9.26 10.97 26.70
CA TYR A 253 9.46 10.35 25.38
C TYR A 253 10.39 9.13 25.45
N ARG A 254 11.56 9.26 26.09
CA ARG A 254 12.50 8.15 26.25
C ARG A 254 11.89 7.00 27.06
N ALA A 255 11.12 7.31 28.10
CA ALA A 255 10.43 6.31 28.91
C ALA A 255 9.34 5.57 28.11
N ALA A 256 8.56 6.30 27.31
CA ALA A 256 7.57 5.71 26.39
C ALA A 256 8.26 4.82 25.34
N CYS A 257 9.36 5.27 24.73
CA CYS A 257 10.13 4.45 23.79
C CYS A 257 10.68 3.17 24.45
N ALA A 258 11.20 3.28 25.67
CA ALA A 258 11.69 2.13 26.42
C ALA A 258 10.57 1.15 26.77
N TYR A 259 9.37 1.65 27.12
CA TYR A 259 8.19 0.81 27.31
C TYR A 259 7.82 0.08 26.01
N SER A 260 7.67 0.79 24.89
CA SER A 260 7.32 0.17 23.60
C SER A 260 8.34 -0.87 23.13
N LYS A 261 9.64 -0.64 23.38
CA LYS A 261 10.69 -1.63 23.11
C LYS A 261 10.57 -2.90 23.95
N ARG A 262 10.11 -2.78 25.20
CA ARG A 262 9.91 -3.92 26.12
C ARG A 262 8.61 -4.67 25.89
N MET A 263 7.66 -4.08 25.17
CA MET A 263 6.35 -4.67 24.91
C MET A 263 6.45 -5.98 24.11
N GLY A 264 7.44 -6.13 23.24
CA GLY A 264 7.66 -7.36 22.47
C GLY A 264 9.08 -7.89 22.61
N THR A 265 9.27 -9.13 22.19
CA THR A 265 10.61 -9.65 21.90
C THR A 265 11.13 -8.93 20.66
N MET A 266 12.17 -8.14 20.84
CA MET A 266 12.90 -7.50 19.75
C MET A 266 13.38 -8.58 18.77
N VAL A 267 12.96 -8.50 17.51
CA VAL A 267 13.43 -9.42 16.47
C VAL A 267 14.84 -8.98 16.06
N PRO A 268 15.92 -9.74 16.35
CA PRO A 268 17.26 -9.33 15.93
C PRO A 268 17.41 -9.44 14.41
N PRO A 269 18.22 -8.59 13.75
CA PRO A 269 19.12 -7.57 14.30
C PRO A 269 18.73 -6.16 13.80
N TYR A 270 17.61 -5.60 14.28
CA TYR A 270 17.17 -4.25 13.87
C TYR A 270 17.52 -3.15 14.88
N THR A 271 18.46 -3.41 15.80
CA THR A 271 18.95 -2.42 16.76
C THR A 271 19.94 -1.45 16.11
N GLY A 272 19.43 -0.54 15.29
CA GLY A 272 20.06 0.76 15.08
C GLY A 272 19.34 1.76 15.97
N ASP A 273 19.75 1.87 17.24
CA ASP A 273 19.07 2.75 18.22
C ASP A 273 18.98 4.21 17.74
N ASP A 274 19.87 4.60 16.82
CA ASP A 274 19.94 5.93 16.22
C ASP A 274 18.80 6.24 15.24
N SER A 275 18.19 5.26 14.59
CA SER A 275 17.17 5.53 13.56
C SER A 275 15.77 5.71 14.11
N GLY A 276 15.52 5.42 15.40
CA GLY A 276 14.19 5.50 16.02
C GLY A 276 13.17 4.54 15.40
N VAL A 277 13.61 3.46 14.76
CA VAL A 277 12.77 2.39 14.19
C VAL A 277 13.05 1.09 14.93
N VAL A 278 11.99 0.44 15.43
CA VAL A 278 12.09 -0.79 16.23
C VAL A 278 11.10 -1.80 15.70
N HIS A 279 11.57 -2.97 15.26
CA HIS A 279 10.73 -4.10 14.88
C HIS A 279 10.63 -5.10 16.04
N SER A 280 9.39 -5.39 16.46
CA SER A 280 9.11 -6.21 17.64
C SER A 280 8.00 -7.22 17.35
N ARG A 281 8.08 -8.36 18.01
CA ARG A 281 7.04 -9.38 18.01
C ARG A 281 6.58 -9.66 19.43
N LEU A 282 5.28 -9.72 19.64
CA LEU A 282 4.68 -10.00 20.94
C LEU A 282 3.79 -11.24 20.81
N GLN A 283 4.00 -12.21 21.69
CA GLN A 283 3.16 -13.39 21.84
C GLN A 283 2.61 -13.37 23.25
N VAL A 284 1.28 -13.41 23.36
CA VAL A 284 0.56 -13.28 24.62
C VAL A 284 -0.28 -14.52 24.83
N ASP A 285 0.09 -15.31 25.84
CA ASP A 285 -0.63 -16.51 26.26
C ASP A 285 -1.45 -16.23 27.53
N THR A 286 -2.18 -15.11 27.54
CA THR A 286 -2.82 -14.59 28.77
C THR A 286 -4.17 -15.25 29.07
N SER A 287 -4.82 -15.86 28.07
CA SER A 287 -6.02 -16.67 28.30
C SER A 287 -5.93 -17.99 27.53
N PRO A 288 -6.22 -19.16 28.15
CA PRO A 288 -6.12 -20.46 27.50
C PRO A 288 -6.90 -20.59 26.20
N ASP A 289 -7.93 -19.76 26.03
CA ASP A 289 -8.87 -19.80 24.91
C ASP A 289 -8.57 -18.77 23.81
N LEU A 290 -7.55 -17.91 24.00
CA LEU A 290 -7.22 -16.82 23.07
C LEU A 290 -5.72 -16.45 23.09
N PRO A 291 -4.80 -17.37 22.76
CA PRO A 291 -3.40 -17.00 22.56
C PRO A 291 -3.30 -16.02 21.37
N THR A 292 -2.65 -14.88 21.55
CA THR A 292 -2.50 -13.87 20.48
C THR A 292 -1.05 -13.64 20.10
N GLU A 293 -0.85 -13.26 18.85
CA GLU A 293 0.44 -12.89 18.29
C GLU A 293 0.31 -11.57 17.52
N SER A 294 1.20 -10.63 17.84
CA SER A 294 1.32 -9.34 17.17
C SER A 294 2.73 -9.19 16.61
N ASN A 295 2.82 -8.73 15.36
CA ASN A 295 4.07 -8.37 14.72
C ASN A 295 3.98 -6.89 14.34
N PHE A 296 4.84 -6.04 14.91
CA PHE A 296 4.67 -4.58 14.77
C PHE A 296 5.99 -3.84 14.73
N VAL A 297 5.96 -2.63 14.17
CA VAL A 297 7.08 -1.71 14.06
C VAL A 297 6.74 -0.42 14.79
N VAL A 298 7.69 0.07 15.58
CA VAL A 298 7.62 1.36 16.26
C VAL A 298 8.49 2.37 15.53
N PHE A 299 7.89 3.45 15.06
CA PHE A 299 8.57 4.63 14.53
C PHE A 299 8.51 5.74 15.56
N SER A 300 9.66 6.31 15.92
CA SER A 300 9.75 7.30 16.99
C SER A 300 10.63 8.49 16.60
N GLU A 301 10.22 9.67 17.02
CA GLU A 301 10.98 10.91 16.84
C GLU A 301 10.67 11.89 17.98
N LEU A 302 11.72 12.53 18.49
CA LEU A 302 11.61 13.70 19.35
C LEU A 302 11.88 14.94 18.50
N GLN A 303 10.84 15.73 18.23
CA GLN A 303 10.97 17.01 17.55
C GLN A 303 11.33 18.06 18.60
N VAL A 304 12.49 18.71 18.45
CA VAL A 304 12.95 19.80 19.32
C VAL A 304 13.17 21.04 18.44
N PRO A 305 12.75 22.25 18.88
CA PRO A 305 13.04 23.47 18.13
C PRO A 305 14.55 23.69 18.01
N ASN A 306 15.04 23.82 16.78
CA ASN A 306 16.44 24.16 16.50
C ASN A 306 16.69 25.65 16.81
N PHE A 307 17.44 25.95 17.86
CA PHE A 307 17.88 27.33 18.18
C PHE A 307 19.08 27.79 17.33
N GLY A 308 19.22 27.27 16.12
CA GLY A 308 20.49 27.20 15.38
C GLY A 308 20.50 27.84 14.00
N SER A 309 20.06 29.10 13.86
CA SER A 309 20.65 30.06 12.91
C SER A 309 20.02 31.43 13.16
N GLN A 310 20.81 32.37 13.68
CA GLN A 310 20.41 33.77 13.70
C GLN A 310 20.29 34.27 12.25
N SER A 311 19.06 34.45 11.77
CA SER A 311 18.78 35.37 10.67
C SER A 311 17.29 35.69 10.63
N GLU A 312 16.99 36.95 10.97
CA GLU A 312 15.75 37.70 10.80
C GLU A 312 14.61 37.49 11.83
N PRO A 313 14.09 38.58 12.43
CA PRO A 313 12.92 38.56 13.30
C PRO A 313 11.66 38.47 12.44
N SER A 314 11.44 37.31 11.84
CA SER A 314 10.07 36.91 11.49
C SER A 314 9.41 36.32 12.73
N GLU A 315 8.08 36.38 12.83
CA GLU A 315 7.30 35.77 13.92
C GLU A 315 7.52 34.24 13.92
N GLU A 316 8.67 33.80 14.43
CA GLU A 316 9.06 32.41 14.51
C GLU A 316 8.12 31.75 15.50
N ARG A 317 7.16 30.98 14.98
CA ARG A 317 6.50 29.93 15.74
C ARG A 317 7.59 29.02 16.29
N HIS A 318 8.05 29.31 17.51
CA HIS A 318 8.88 28.39 18.28
C HIS A 318 8.11 27.06 18.33
N SER A 319 8.54 26.08 17.53
CA SER A 319 7.90 24.77 17.52
C SER A 319 8.10 24.17 18.91
N GLU A 320 7.05 23.98 19.68
CA GLU A 320 7.18 23.35 20.99
C GLU A 320 7.72 21.90 20.81
N PRO A 321 8.53 21.41 21.75
CA PRO A 321 9.01 20.03 21.67
C PRO A 321 7.84 19.04 21.63
N LEU A 322 7.98 18.00 20.80
CA LEU A 322 6.96 16.97 20.62
C LEU A 322 7.63 15.60 20.56
N GLY A 323 7.31 14.74 21.52
CA GLY A 323 7.61 13.32 21.42
C GLY A 323 6.52 12.62 20.61
N LEU A 324 6.89 11.89 19.56
CA LEU A 324 5.96 11.17 18.71
C LEU A 324 6.38 9.71 18.59
N LEU A 325 5.45 8.80 18.85
CA LEU A 325 5.60 7.36 18.63
C LEU A 325 4.43 6.88 17.76
N VAL A 326 4.75 6.05 16.77
CA VAL A 326 3.80 5.40 15.88
C VAL A 326 4.06 3.90 15.96
N ILE A 327 3.02 3.12 16.22
CA ILE A 327 3.06 1.66 16.19
C ILE A 327 2.20 1.22 15.01
N ASP A 328 2.74 0.36 14.17
CA ASP A 328 2.04 -0.17 13.00
C ASP A 328 2.33 -1.66 12.84
N SER A 329 1.35 -2.42 12.35
CA SER A 329 1.45 -3.87 12.23
C SER A 329 2.15 -4.30 10.95
N VAL A 330 2.89 -5.40 11.03
CA VAL A 330 3.48 -6.05 9.87
C VAL A 330 2.47 -7.04 9.30
N ASP A 331 2.12 -6.90 8.03
CA ASP A 331 1.12 -7.75 7.38
C ASP A 331 1.69 -9.11 6.98
N GLU A 332 2.87 -9.08 6.40
CA GLU A 332 3.57 -10.25 5.87
C GLU A 332 5.04 -10.21 6.27
N ASP A 333 5.52 -11.29 6.87
CA ASP A 333 6.89 -11.42 7.34
C ASP A 333 7.41 -12.81 6.92
N GLU A 334 8.24 -12.86 5.90
CA GLU A 334 8.79 -14.12 5.38
C GLU A 334 9.78 -14.78 6.35
N LEU A 335 10.50 -13.98 7.14
CA LEU A 335 11.49 -14.48 8.10
C LEU A 335 10.81 -15.05 9.34
N HIS A 336 9.72 -14.41 9.76
CA HIS A 336 8.92 -14.83 10.90
C HIS A 336 7.42 -14.81 10.53
N PRO A 337 6.93 -15.81 9.79
CA PRO A 337 5.52 -15.86 9.41
C PRO A 337 4.61 -15.97 10.63
N PHE A 338 3.37 -15.48 10.51
CA PHE A 338 2.33 -15.69 11.52
C PHE A 338 2.01 -17.17 11.68
N ARG A 339 1.62 -17.57 12.89
CA ARG A 339 1.29 -18.97 13.22
C ARG A 339 -0.19 -19.11 13.58
N PRO A 340 -1.10 -19.07 12.60
CA PRO A 340 -2.55 -19.07 12.85
C PRO A 340 -3.06 -20.35 13.54
N ASP A 341 -2.31 -21.46 13.45
CA ASP A 341 -2.65 -22.71 14.13
C ASP A 341 -2.33 -22.69 15.63
N GLU A 342 -1.48 -21.76 16.08
CA GLU A 342 -1.04 -21.62 17.47
C GLU A 342 -1.55 -20.32 18.12
N PHE A 343 -1.67 -19.23 17.35
CA PHE A 343 -2.00 -17.90 17.83
C PHE A 343 -2.98 -17.18 16.90
N LEU A 344 -3.90 -16.43 17.47
CA LEU A 344 -4.71 -15.45 16.76
C LEU A 344 -3.88 -14.19 16.47
N ARG A 345 -3.98 -13.68 15.23
CA ARG A 345 -3.28 -12.45 14.84
C ARG A 345 -3.99 -11.24 15.45
N GLU A 346 -3.26 -10.44 16.23
CA GLU A 346 -3.69 -9.15 16.75
C GLU A 346 -2.84 -8.03 16.11
N ASP A 347 -3.49 -7.20 15.29
CA ASP A 347 -2.87 -6.01 14.72
C ASP A 347 -2.97 -4.83 15.70
N VAL A 348 -1.84 -4.17 15.93
CA VAL A 348 -1.70 -2.94 16.72
C VAL A 348 -1.39 -1.77 15.79
N ASN A 349 -2.27 -0.78 15.78
CA ASN A 349 -2.07 0.51 15.13
C ASN A 349 -2.19 1.61 16.18
N ALA A 350 -1.15 2.39 16.45
CA ALA A 350 -1.20 3.42 17.47
C ALA A 350 -0.41 4.67 17.12
N VAL A 351 -0.90 5.82 17.58
CA VAL A 351 -0.16 7.08 17.64
C VAL A 351 -0.14 7.55 19.08
N ILE A 352 1.04 7.85 19.61
CA ILE A 352 1.23 8.45 20.93
C ILE A 352 2.02 9.74 20.76
N THR A 353 1.48 10.83 21.29
CA THR A 353 2.15 12.12 21.37
C THR A 353 2.38 12.52 22.82
N ILE A 354 3.55 13.06 23.11
CA ILE A 354 3.87 13.69 24.39
C ILE A 354 4.23 15.14 24.09
N SER A 355 3.38 16.06 24.55
CA SER A 355 3.49 17.48 24.29
C SER A 355 3.38 18.30 25.57
N ARG A 356 3.69 19.58 25.47
CA ARG A 356 3.39 20.56 26.51
C ARG A 356 1.89 20.88 26.47
N GLY A 357 1.30 20.99 27.66
CA GLY A 357 -0.04 21.52 27.83
C GLY A 357 -0.15 22.39 29.07
N SER A 358 -1.36 22.83 29.37
CA SER A 358 -1.63 23.57 30.59
C SER A 358 -3.02 23.27 31.12
N ARG A 359 -3.08 22.65 32.30
CA ARG A 359 -4.34 22.25 32.95
C ARG A 359 -4.82 23.30 33.95
N ARG A 360 -6.11 23.32 34.22
CA ARG A 360 -6.69 24.16 35.28
C ARG A 360 -6.27 23.65 36.66
N ASN A 361 -5.95 24.58 37.56
CA ASN A 361 -5.63 24.25 38.94
C ASN A 361 -6.92 24.08 39.77
N HIS A 362 -7.30 22.84 40.08
CA HIS A 362 -8.48 22.56 40.89
C HIS A 362 -8.24 22.61 42.41
N SER A 363 -7.00 22.83 42.87
CA SER A 363 -6.63 22.75 44.30
C SER A 363 -6.58 24.11 45.02
N GLY A 364 -7.12 25.20 44.46
CA GLY A 364 -7.07 26.54 45.05
C GLY A 364 -8.43 27.05 45.52
N THR A 365 -8.56 27.38 46.82
CA THR A 365 -9.76 27.95 47.47
C THR A 365 -10.09 29.40 47.05
N GLN A 366 -9.62 29.87 45.90
CA GLN A 366 -10.05 31.15 45.34
C GLN A 366 -10.10 31.05 43.82
N GLY A 367 -11.25 31.40 43.26
CA GLY A 367 -11.62 31.32 41.85
C GLY A 367 -10.79 32.24 40.94
N ASN A 368 -9.51 31.91 40.76
CA ASN A 368 -8.71 32.37 39.64
C ASN A 368 -8.43 31.17 38.74
N ASP A 369 -8.72 31.34 37.45
CA ASP A 369 -8.55 30.40 36.34
C ASP A 369 -7.05 30.16 36.03
N LYS A 370 -6.23 29.95 37.07
CA LYS A 370 -4.79 29.73 36.95
C LYS A 370 -4.54 28.39 36.31
N ARG A 371 -4.04 28.41 35.08
CA ARG A 371 -3.54 27.22 34.41
C ARG A 371 -2.09 26.94 34.84
N VAL A 372 -1.76 25.67 35.07
CA VAL A 372 -0.43 25.19 35.47
C VAL A 372 0.15 24.42 34.28
N PRO A 373 1.42 24.64 33.89
CA PRO A 373 2.05 23.85 32.84
C PRO A 373 2.10 22.37 33.24
N CYS A 374 1.86 21.49 32.28
CA CYS A 374 1.96 20.04 32.45
C CYS A 374 2.42 19.38 31.15
N LEU A 375 2.81 18.11 31.24
CA LEU A 375 2.89 17.26 30.06
C LEU A 375 1.51 16.70 29.76
N VAL A 376 1.24 16.50 28.48
CA VAL A 376 0.03 15.84 28.01
C VAL A 376 0.46 14.66 27.16
N MET A 377 0.05 13.47 27.57
CA MET A 377 0.13 12.29 26.72
C MET A 377 -1.21 12.12 26.02
N THR A 378 -1.21 12.18 24.71
CA THR A 378 -2.39 11.90 23.90
C THR A 378 -2.15 10.64 23.10
N ARG A 379 -3.13 9.74 23.08
CA ARG A 379 -3.02 8.44 22.40
C ARG A 379 -4.22 8.22 21.50
N TRP A 380 -3.96 7.62 20.36
CA TRP A 380 -4.96 6.96 19.54
C TRP A 380 -4.47 5.53 19.30
N VAL A 381 -5.29 4.53 19.62
CA VAL A 381 -4.97 3.11 19.53
C VAL A 381 -6.12 2.40 18.85
N LEU A 382 -5.82 1.59 17.84
CA LEU A 382 -6.69 0.61 17.22
C LEU A 382 -6.05 -0.76 17.39
N LEU A 383 -6.76 -1.66 18.06
CA LEU A 383 -6.46 -3.08 18.07
C LEU A 383 -7.46 -3.81 17.18
N THR A 384 -6.96 -4.69 16.32
CA THR A 384 -7.78 -5.53 15.44
C THR A 384 -7.40 -6.99 15.63
N LEU A 385 -8.31 -7.78 16.20
CA LEU A 385 -8.17 -9.22 16.30
C LEU A 385 -8.74 -9.87 15.04
N ARG A 386 -7.88 -10.57 14.31
CA ARG A 386 -8.25 -11.27 13.08
C ARG A 386 -8.91 -12.61 13.41
N PRO A 387 -9.93 -13.04 12.65
CA PRO A 387 -10.48 -14.39 12.78
C PRO A 387 -9.46 -15.44 12.33
N ASP A 388 -9.49 -16.62 12.96
CA ASP A 388 -8.88 -17.83 12.41
C ASP A 388 -9.86 -18.53 11.44
N GLN A 389 -9.52 -19.77 11.05
CA GLN A 389 -10.38 -20.61 10.20
C GLN A 389 -11.71 -20.97 10.88
N ASN A 390 -11.80 -20.88 12.21
CA ASN A 390 -13.00 -21.17 13.00
C ASN A 390 -13.81 -19.91 13.35
N GLY A 391 -13.30 -18.73 12.99
CA GLY A 391 -13.86 -17.43 13.35
C GLY A 391 -13.45 -16.96 14.75
N VAL A 392 -13.72 -15.69 15.08
CA VAL A 392 -13.48 -15.20 16.45
C VAL A 392 -14.59 -15.70 17.38
N ALA A 393 -14.40 -16.85 18.02
CA ALA A 393 -15.44 -17.58 18.74
C ALA A 393 -15.63 -17.16 20.22
N SER A 394 -14.75 -16.33 20.80
CA SER A 394 -14.80 -16.01 22.22
C SER A 394 -15.74 -14.83 22.52
N THR A 395 -16.76 -15.07 23.36
CA THR A 395 -17.68 -14.05 23.89
C THR A 395 -16.95 -12.90 24.60
N ASN A 396 -15.74 -13.17 25.11
CA ASN A 396 -14.94 -12.21 25.88
C ASN A 396 -13.85 -11.52 25.04
N ALA A 397 -13.71 -11.83 23.74
CA ALA A 397 -12.64 -11.31 22.90
C ALA A 397 -12.67 -9.78 22.79
N MET A 398 -13.86 -9.18 22.72
CA MET A 398 -14.02 -7.73 22.70
C MET A 398 -13.52 -7.10 24.00
N ASP A 399 -13.97 -7.61 25.14
CA ASP A 399 -13.56 -7.12 26.45
C ASP A 399 -12.05 -7.28 26.65
N PHE A 400 -11.50 -8.42 26.24
CA PHE A 400 -10.06 -8.64 26.22
C PHE A 400 -9.33 -7.56 25.41
N LEU A 401 -9.73 -7.30 24.16
CA LEU A 401 -9.12 -6.26 23.32
C LEU A 401 -9.17 -4.87 23.98
N LEU A 402 -10.32 -4.50 24.56
CA LEU A 402 -10.44 -3.21 25.24
C LEU A 402 -9.52 -3.15 26.47
N GLN A 403 -9.49 -4.19 27.30
CA GLN A 403 -8.60 -4.22 28.46
C GLN A 403 -7.12 -4.18 28.04
N THR A 404 -6.72 -4.91 26.99
CA THR A 404 -5.37 -4.86 26.43
C THR A 404 -5.00 -3.43 26.03
N SER A 405 -5.87 -2.73 25.31
CA SER A 405 -5.62 -1.34 24.90
C SER A 405 -5.52 -0.36 26.08
N ILE A 406 -6.36 -0.54 27.11
CA ILE A 406 -6.35 0.29 28.33
C ILE A 406 -5.10 0.02 29.17
N ASN A 407 -4.71 -1.25 29.34
CA ASN A 407 -3.53 -1.64 30.09
C ASN A 407 -2.25 -1.14 29.42
N MET A 408 -2.16 -1.25 28.09
CA MET A 408 -1.07 -0.63 27.32
C MET A 408 -1.02 0.90 27.54
N GLY A 409 -2.18 1.52 27.76
CA GLY A 409 -2.37 2.89 28.28
C GLY A 409 -1.62 3.15 29.58
N ASN A 410 -2.09 2.43 30.59
CA ASN A 410 -1.73 2.62 31.99
C ASN A 410 -0.26 2.25 32.26
N ASP A 411 0.24 1.18 31.66
CA ASP A 411 1.62 0.72 31.87
C ASP A 411 2.63 1.70 31.28
N MET A 412 2.32 2.31 30.14
CA MET A 412 3.14 3.37 29.56
C MET A 412 3.17 4.61 30.46
N LEU A 413 2.01 5.02 31.00
CA LEU A 413 1.92 6.12 31.96
C LEU A 413 2.75 5.83 33.22
N HIS A 414 2.65 4.61 33.75
CA HIS A 414 3.43 4.18 34.90
C HIS A 414 4.94 4.22 34.59
N ALA A 415 5.37 3.76 33.42
CA ALA A 415 6.77 3.83 33.00
C ALA A 415 7.29 5.27 32.91
N ILE A 416 6.46 6.21 32.42
CA ILE A 416 6.78 7.64 32.39
C ILE A 416 6.90 8.21 33.81
N GLN A 417 5.97 7.86 34.70
CA GLN A 417 5.95 8.30 36.11
C GLN A 417 7.16 7.79 36.91
N GLU A 418 7.53 6.53 36.73
CA GLU A 418 8.67 5.89 37.39
C GLU A 418 9.99 6.51 36.94
N ALA A 419 10.15 6.75 35.64
CA ALA A 419 11.35 7.36 35.06
C ALA A 419 11.60 8.77 35.63
N ALA A 420 10.55 9.50 35.98
CA ALA A 420 10.67 10.82 36.58
C ALA A 420 10.90 10.78 38.10
N SER A 421 10.32 9.82 38.80
CA SER A 421 10.51 9.63 40.25
C SER A 421 11.95 9.21 40.60
N SER A 422 12.62 8.48 39.71
CA SER A 422 14.00 7.99 39.87
C SER A 422 15.07 9.08 39.95
N LYS A 423 14.73 10.35 39.70
CA LYS A 423 15.65 11.51 39.78
C LYS A 423 15.58 12.31 41.08
N CYS A 424 14.53 12.19 41.88
CA CYS A 424 14.33 13.05 43.03
C CYS A 424 14.47 12.28 44.34
N VAL A 425 15.62 12.40 45.01
CA VAL A 425 15.81 11.95 46.40
C VAL A 425 14.80 12.63 47.37
N ASN A 426 14.06 13.65 46.93
CA ASN A 426 13.06 14.35 47.74
C ASN A 426 11.81 14.83 46.95
N HIS A 427 11.11 13.98 46.18
CA HIS A 427 9.75 14.32 45.76
C HIS A 427 8.79 13.12 45.79
N LYS A 428 7.56 13.38 46.24
CA LYS A 428 6.48 12.39 46.38
C LYS A 428 6.12 11.75 45.02
N PRO A 429 5.70 10.47 45.02
CA PRO A 429 5.27 9.75 43.82
C PRO A 429 4.11 10.48 43.11
N TRP A 430 4.10 10.41 41.78
CA TRP A 430 3.06 10.97 40.94
C TRP A 430 1.77 10.18 41.13
N ASN A 431 0.75 10.79 41.74
CA ASN A 431 -0.54 10.16 41.94
C ASN A 431 -1.45 10.45 40.74
N ILE A 432 -2.15 9.42 40.26
CA ILE A 432 -3.26 9.55 39.32
C ILE A 432 -4.38 10.31 40.04
N THR A 433 -4.84 11.43 39.48
CA THR A 433 -6.08 12.05 39.92
C THR A 433 -7.22 11.09 39.58
N ARG A 434 -7.67 10.28 40.57
CA ARG A 434 -8.88 9.47 40.44
C ARG A 434 -10.08 10.41 40.38
N CYS A 435 -10.95 10.22 39.39
CA CYS A 435 -12.29 10.80 39.45
C CYS A 435 -12.98 10.31 40.72
N SER A 436 -13.54 11.26 41.48
CA SER A 436 -14.61 10.97 42.43
C SER A 436 -15.75 10.32 41.65
N GLU A 437 -16.09 9.09 41.99
CA GLU A 437 -17.36 8.47 41.59
C GLU A 437 -18.48 9.41 42.04
N GLY A 438 -19.05 10.12 41.08
CA GLY A 438 -20.25 10.92 41.29
C GLY A 438 -21.39 9.98 41.61
N SER A 439 -21.88 10.09 42.85
CA SER A 439 -23.00 9.34 43.36
C SER A 439 -24.30 9.72 42.63
N LYS A 440 -25.00 8.69 42.16
CA LYS A 440 -26.39 8.60 41.65
C LYS A 440 -26.65 8.85 40.18
#